data_AF-A0A3B9RWK0-F1
#
_entry.id   AF-A0A3B9RWK0-F1
#
_cell.length_a   1.000
_cell.length_b   1.000
_cell.length_c   1.000
_cell.angle_alpha   90.00
_cell.angle_beta   90.00
_cell.angle_gamma   90.00
#
_symmetry.space_group_name_H-M   'P 1'
#
loop_
_entity.id
_entity.type
_entity.pdbx_description
1 polymer ?
#
loop_
_entity_poly.entity_id
_entity_poly.type
_entity_poly.pdbx_seq_one_letter_code
_entity_poly.pdbx_strand_id
1 'polypeptide(L)' 'MTDIKRALSLATNQLQPFSDTARLDAEILLAHALEKPRIYLYAHSEILLTSEQLAYFQTMVAQR' A
#
# COMPACT_ATOMS: atom_id res chain seq x y z
N MET A 1 1.71 6.54 13.34
CA MET A 1 0.74 5.46 13.10
C MET A 1 0.11 5.71 11.74
N THR A 2 0.30 4.80 10.79
CA THR A 2 -0.16 4.95 9.40
C THR A 2 -1.22 3.91 9.12
N ASP A 3 -2.41 4.36 8.77
CA ASP A 3 -3.52 3.51 8.34
C ASP A 3 -3.35 3.05 6.89
N ILE A 4 -4.05 1.97 6.51
CA ILE A 4 -4.04 1.42 5.14
C ILE A 4 -4.35 2.49 4.10
N LYS A 5 -5.38 3.32 4.33
CA LYS A 5 -5.77 4.39 3.40
C LYS A 5 -4.66 5.43 3.20
N ARG A 6 -3.99 5.85 4.28
CA ARG A 6 -2.83 6.74 4.20
C ARG A 6 -1.67 6.11 3.46
N ALA A 7 -1.32 4.86 3.77
CA ALA A 7 -0.23 4.17 3.09
C ALA A 7 -0.47 4.06 1.57
N LEU A 8 -1.69 3.70 1.16
CA LEU A 8 -2.08 3.66 -0.24
C LEU A 8 -2.00 5.04 -0.91
N SER A 9 -2.48 6.09 -0.24
CA SER A 9 -2.46 7.44 -0.80
C SER A 9 -1.02 7.94 -1.01
N LEU A 10 -0.12 7.67 -0.06
CA LEU A 10 1.30 8.02 -0.17
C LEU A 10 1.97 7.27 -1.31
N ALA A 11 1.81 5.95 -1.37
CA ALA A 11 2.39 5.14 -2.43
C ALA A 11 1.82 5.49 -3.81
N THR A 12 0.51 5.76 -3.90
CA THR A 12 -0.11 6.19 -5.16
C THR A 12 0.52 7.48 -5.67
N ASN A 13 0.75 8.47 -4.80
CA ASN A 13 1.38 9.74 -5.18
C ASN A 13 2.82 9.53 -5.65
N GLN A 14 3.57 8.67 -4.95
CA GLN A 14 4.96 8.35 -5.31
C GLN A 14 5.07 7.58 -6.64
N LEU A 15 4.10 6.69 -6.93
CA LEU A 15 4.06 5.88 -8.14
C LEU A 15 3.38 6.59 -9.33
N GLN A 16 2.58 7.64 -9.08
CA GLN A 16 1.84 8.38 -10.11
C GLN A 16 2.70 8.84 -11.30
N PRO A 17 3.94 9.35 -11.11
CA PRO A 17 4.78 9.75 -12.24
C PRO A 17 5.41 8.57 -13.01
N PHE A 18 5.40 7.36 -12.44
CA PHE A 18 6.05 6.16 -13.02
C PHE A 18 5.05 5.13 -13.55
N SER A 19 3.79 5.19 -13.10
CA SER A 19 2.75 4.23 -13.46
C SER A 19 1.40 4.92 -13.62
N ASP A 20 0.78 4.75 -14.80
CA ASP A 20 -0.61 5.14 -15.04
C ASP A 20 -1.59 4.39 -14.11
N THR A 21 -1.18 3.25 -13.57
CA THR A 21 -1.95 2.43 -12.63
C THR A 21 -1.41 2.50 -11.20
N ALA A 22 -0.77 3.60 -10.81
CA ALA A 22 -0.16 3.81 -9.50
C ALA A 22 -1.04 3.39 -8.30
N ARG A 23 -2.35 3.68 -8.35
CA ARG A 23 -3.30 3.28 -7.31
C ARG A 23 -3.46 1.76 -7.22
N LEU A 24 -3.62 1.12 -8.37
CA LEU A 24 -3.77 -0.33 -8.46
C LEU A 24 -2.50 -1.03 -7.96
N ASP A 25 -1.35 -0.48 -8.33
CA ASP A 25 -0.04 -0.98 -7.92
C ASP A 25 0.16 -0.86 -6.42
N ALA A 26 -0.16 0.29 -5.83
CA ALA A 26 -0.14 0.47 -4.38
C ALA A 26 -1.06 -0.53 -3.67
N GLU A 27 -2.27 -0.77 -4.19
CA GLU A 27 -3.19 -1.76 -3.63
C GLU A 27 -2.66 -3.20 -3.72
N ILE A 28 -2.03 -3.58 -4.83
CA ILE A 28 -1.42 -4.90 -5.01
C ILE A 28 -0.24 -5.07 -4.07
N LEU A 29 0.65 -4.09 -3.99
CA LEU A 29 1.82 -4.13 -3.11
C LEU A 29 1.41 -4.22 -1.64
N LEU A 30 0.40 -3.46 -1.23
CA LEU A 30 -0.07 -3.50 0.16
C LEU A 30 -0.79 -4.81 0.49
N ALA A 31 -1.61 -5.32 -0.44
CA ALA A 31 -2.26 -6.62 -0.30
C ALA A 31 -1.22 -7.74 -0.15
N HIS A 32 -0.14 -7.68 -0.94
CA HIS A 32 0.97 -8.61 -0.87
C HIS A 32 1.76 -8.48 0.43
N ALA A 33 2.08 -7.26 0.88
CA ALA A 33 2.75 -6.99 2.15
C ALA A 33 1.96 -7.46 3.38
N LEU A 34 0.63 -7.47 3.28
CA LEU A 34 -0.27 -7.98 4.32
C LEU A 34 -0.55 -9.47 4.19
N GLU A 35 -0.16 -10.11 3.08
CA GLU A 35 -0.57 -11.46 2.70
C GLU A 35 -2.10 -11.63 2.75
N LYS A 36 -2.83 -10.59 2.34
CA LYS A 36 -4.30 -10.55 2.33
C LYS A 36 -4.84 -10.23 0.93
N PRO A 37 -6.05 -10.67 0.59
CA PRO A 37 -6.68 -10.28 -0.66
C PRO A 37 -7.00 -8.78 -0.66
N ARG A 38 -7.06 -8.17 -1.86
CA ARG A 38 -7.39 -6.74 -2.03
C ARG A 38 -8.73 -6.34 -1.38
N ILE A 39 -9.70 -7.25 -1.33
CA ILE A 39 -10.97 -7.07 -0.62
C ILE A 39 -10.77 -6.70 0.86
N TYR A 40 -9.72 -7.24 1.49
CA TYR A 40 -9.39 -6.90 2.87
C TYR A 40 -9.02 -5.42 3.02
N LEU A 41 -8.28 -4.85 2.06
CA LEU A 41 -7.91 -3.42 2.09
C LEU A 41 -9.14 -2.51 2.04
N TYR A 42 -10.18 -2.91 1.29
CA TYR A 42 -11.43 -2.16 1.21
C TYR A 42 -12.29 -2.30 2.47
N ALA A 43 -12.36 -3.50 3.05
CA ALA A 43 -13.11 -3.74 4.28
C ALA A 43 -12.43 -3.14 5.53
N HIS A 44 -11.11 -2.98 5.50
CA HIS A 44 -10.29 -2.62 6.65
C HIS A 44 -9.37 -1.42 6.41
N SER A 45 -9.77 -0.48 5.55
CA SER A 45 -8.94 0.67 5.16
C SER A 45 -8.51 1.59 6.33
N GLU A 46 -9.18 1.49 7.48
CA GLU A 46 -8.89 2.25 8.70
C GLU A 46 -7.96 1.52 9.67
N ILE A 47 -7.59 0.27 9.39
CA ILE A 47 -6.64 -0.49 10.21
C ILE A 47 -5.25 0.12 10.08
N LEU A 48 -4.59 0.25 11.22
CA LEU A 48 -3.19 0.69 11.33
C LEU A 48 -2.25 -0.44 10.91
N LEU A 49 -1.31 -0.11 10.03
CA LEU A 49 -0.22 -1.01 9.65
C LEU A 49 0.78 -1.12 10.78
N THR A 50 1.31 -2.32 10.99
CA THR A 50 2.46 -2.51 11.88
C THR A 50 3.72 -1.93 11.23
N SER A 51 4.71 -1.58 12.05
CA SER A 51 5.97 -1.03 11.55
C SER A 51 6.67 -1.96 10.56
N GLU A 52 6.58 -3.28 10.75
CA GLU A 52 7.13 -4.27 9.82
C GLU A 52 6.42 -4.29 8.47
N GLN A 53 5.07 -4.34 8.48
CA GLN A 53 4.27 -4.32 7.25
C GLN A 53 4.50 -3.04 6.45
N LEU A 54 4.58 -1.92 7.16
CA LEU A 54 4.82 -0.62 6.57
C LEU A 54 6.23 -0.49 6.00
N ALA A 55 7.26 -0.99 6.71
CA ALA A 55 8.62 -1.02 6.20
C ALA A 55 8.73 -1.89 4.94
N TYR A 56 8.16 -3.09 4.97
CA TYR A 56 8.15 -4.00 3.82
C TYR A 56 7.43 -3.39 2.60
N PHE A 57 6.26 -2.80 2.83
CA PHE A 57 5.52 -2.08 1.81
C PHE A 57 6.32 -0.91 1.21
N GLN A 58 6.97 -0.09 2.05
CA GLN A 58 7.81 1.00 1.56
C GLN A 58 9.00 0.50 0.74
N THR A 59 9.64 -0.59 1.15
CA THR A 59 10.73 -1.21 0.39
C THR A 59 10.27 -1.69 -0.99
N MET A 60 9.03 -2.17 -1.12
CA MET A 60 8.46 -2.54 -2.42
C MET A 60 8.10 -1.33 -3.27
N VAL A 61 7.47 -0.31 -2.68
CA VAL A 61 7.12 0.93 -3.37
C VAL A 61 8.38 1.65 -3.88
N ALA A 62 9.47 1.61 -3.12
CA ALA A 62 10.76 2.18 -3.53
C ALA A 62 11.49 1.37 -4.62
N GLN A 63 11.14 0.10 -4.80
CA GLN A 63 11.71 -0.76 -5.85
C GLN A 63 10.94 -0.70 -7.17
N ARG A 64 9.76 -0.07 -7.19
CA ARG A 64 8.98 0.19 -8.41
C ARG A 64 9.34 1.54 -9.01
#